data_AF-A0A1N6MXJ9-F1
#
_entry.id   AF-A0A1N6MXJ9-F1
#
_cell.length_a   1.000
_cell.length_b   1.000
_cell.length_c   1.000
_cell.angle_alpha   90.00
_cell.angle_beta   90.00
_cell.angle_gamma   90.00
#
_symmetry.space_group_name_H-M   'P 1'
#
loop_
_entity.id
_entity.type
_entity.pdbx_description
1 polymer ?
#
loop_
_entity_poly.entity_id
_entity_poly.type
_entity_poly.pdbx_seq_one_letter_code
_entity_poly.pdbx_strand_id
1 'polypeptide(L)'
;MAPLAGWRVQNHTVVALKLRNTAKRPLTLDPRALQGQFVAATFQHRWLGTAGTPEDTTVLYLVVKGQPENAFIPEPDAVKAGDRHAD
;
A
#
# COMPACT_ATOMS: atom_id res chain seq x y z
N MET A 1 3.55 3.13 3.17
CA MET A 1 2.98 3.54 1.87
C MET A 1 2.79 5.05 1.88
N ALA A 2 2.87 5.76 0.74
CA ALA A 2 2.65 7.22 0.71
C ALA A 2 1.68 7.62 -0.41
N PRO A 3 0.65 8.45 -0.16
CA PRO A 3 -0.27 8.88 -1.19
C PRO A 3 0.41 9.83 -2.19
N LEU A 4 0.05 9.69 -3.47
CA LEU A 4 0.55 10.51 -4.57
C LEU A 4 -0.51 11.48 -5.09
N ALA A 5 -1.72 10.97 -5.31
CA ALA A 5 -2.85 11.73 -5.83
C ALA A 5 -4.16 10.97 -5.63
N GLY A 6 -5.29 11.68 -5.69
CA GLY A 6 -6.63 11.09 -5.68
C GLY A 6 -7.58 11.88 -6.58
N TRP A 7 -8.44 11.16 -7.30
CA TRP A 7 -9.45 11.75 -8.20
C TRP A 7 -10.77 11.00 -8.04
N ARG A 8 -11.90 11.69 -8.20
CA ARG A 8 -13.23 11.10 -8.05
C ARG A 8 -14.11 11.38 -9.26
N VAL A 9 -14.82 10.37 -9.72
CA VAL A 9 -15.86 10.49 -10.75
C VAL A 9 -17.09 9.69 -10.29
N GLN A 10 -18.25 10.35 -10.25
CA GLN A 10 -19.49 9.78 -9.67
C GLN A 10 -19.23 9.21 -8.26
N ASN A 11 -19.57 7.93 -8.04
CA ASN A 11 -19.38 7.19 -6.79
C ASN A 11 -18.12 6.32 -6.80
N HIS A 12 -17.13 6.64 -7.63
CA HIS A 12 -15.84 5.94 -7.65
C HIS A 12 -14.69 6.92 -7.41
N THR A 13 -13.76 6.51 -6.55
CA THR A 13 -12.54 7.25 -6.26
C THR A 13 -11.35 6.42 -6.70
N VAL A 14 -10.41 7.06 -7.40
CA VAL A 14 -9.11 6.50 -7.75
C VAL A 14 -8.07 7.09 -6.81
N VAL A 15 -7.26 6.24 -6.18
CA VAL A 15 -6.16 6.65 -5.32
C VAL A 15 -4.86 6.09 -5.89
N ALA A 16 -3.87 6.96 -6.08
CA ALA A 16 -2.51 6.58 -6.46
C ALA A 16 -1.62 6.58 -5.21
N LEU A 17 -0.97 5.45 -4.96
CA LEU A 17 -0.19 5.21 -3.75
C LEU A 17 1.21 4.73 -4.12
N LYS A 18 2.23 5.39 -3.57
CA LYS A 18 3.62 4.98 -3.68
C LYS A 18 3.88 3.80 -2.74
N LEU A 19 4.34 2.71 -3.33
CA LEU A 19 4.85 1.53 -2.63
C LEU A 19 6.36 1.52 -2.72
N ARG A 20 7.02 1.19 -1.61
CA ARG A 20 8.46 1.03 -1.52
C ARG A 20 8.76 -0.29 -0.81
N ASN A 21 9.62 -1.11 -1.41
CA ASN A 21 10.13 -2.32 -0.80
C ASN A 21 11.16 -1.96 0.26
N THR A 22 10.92 -2.38 1.50
CA THR A 22 11.85 -2.21 2.63
C THR A 22 12.67 -3.48 2.90
N ALA A 23 12.41 -4.58 2.18
CA ALA A 23 13.12 -5.83 2.33
C ALA A 23 14.35 -5.93 1.42
N LYS A 24 15.35 -6.71 1.85
CA LYS A 24 16.57 -7.02 1.07
C LYS A 24 16.36 -8.12 0.00
N ARG A 25 15.12 -8.39 -0.39
CA ARG A 25 14.76 -9.37 -1.42
C ARG A 25 13.79 -8.74 -2.41
N PRO A 26 13.79 -9.13 -3.69
CA PRO A 26 12.77 -8.69 -4.63
C PRO A 26 11.39 -9.20 -4.20
N LEU A 27 10.35 -8.45 -4.55
CA LEU A 27 8.96 -8.80 -4.27
C LEU A 27 8.15 -8.83 -5.55
N THR A 28 7.33 -9.87 -5.72
CA THR A 28 6.28 -9.91 -6.75
C THR A 28 4.97 -9.42 -6.14
N LEU A 29 4.29 -8.52 -6.85
CA LEU A 29 3.06 -7.90 -6.40
C LEU A 29 1.84 -8.56 -7.06
N ASP A 30 0.96 -9.08 -6.22
CA ASP A 30 -0.34 -9.62 -6.62
C ASP A 30 -1.45 -8.69 -6.10
N PRO A 31 -2.29 -8.11 -6.98
CA PRO A 31 -3.39 -7.24 -6.54
C PRO A 31 -4.42 -8.00 -5.69
N ARG A 32 -4.46 -9.34 -5.79
CA ARG A 32 -5.36 -10.20 -5.00
C ARG A 32 -4.90 -10.38 -3.56
N ALA A 33 -3.64 -10.09 -3.25
CA ALA A 33 -3.11 -10.13 -1.89
C ALA A 33 -3.41 -8.84 -1.09
N LEU A 34 -3.98 -7.83 -1.75
CA LEU A 34 -4.37 -6.58 -1.09
C LEU A 34 -5.60 -6.78 -0.22
N GLN A 35 -5.55 -6.25 0.99
CA GLN A 35 -6.67 -6.28 1.92
C GLN A 35 -7.44 -4.95 1.86
N GLY A 36 -8.76 -5.01 1.79
CA GLY A 36 -9.64 -3.85 1.71
C GLY A 36 -10.80 -4.06 0.75
N GLN A 37 -11.66 -3.06 0.64
CA GLN A 37 -12.81 -3.09 -0.26
C GLN A 37 -12.50 -2.31 -1.55
N PHE A 38 -11.89 -2.99 -2.52
CA PHE A 38 -11.49 -2.41 -3.80
C PHE A 38 -12.39 -2.91 -4.93
N VAL A 39 -12.80 -1.98 -5.80
CA VAL A 39 -13.47 -2.29 -7.08
C VAL A 39 -12.45 -2.80 -8.09
N ALA A 40 -11.26 -2.19 -8.13
CA ALA A 40 -10.15 -2.60 -8.98
C ALA A 40 -8.81 -2.17 -8.38
N ALA A 41 -7.74 -2.88 -8.76
CA ALA A 41 -6.37 -2.58 -8.34
C ALA A 41 -5.39 -2.90 -9.48
N THR A 42 -4.45 -2.01 -9.75
CA THR A 42 -3.35 -2.27 -10.69
C THR A 42 -2.05 -1.62 -10.24
N PHE A 43 -0.94 -2.29 -10.51
CA PHE A 43 0.41 -1.76 -10.28
C PHE A 43 0.98 -1.24 -11.61
N GLN A 44 1.75 -0.16 -11.55
CA GLN A 44 2.52 0.31 -12.70
C GLN A 44 3.50 -0.78 -13.19
N HIS A 45 4.14 -1.50 -12.26
CA HIS A 45 4.85 -2.75 -12.54
C HIS A 45 4.65 -3.73 -11.38
N ARG A 46 4.61 -5.04 -11.69
CA ARG A 46 4.25 -6.10 -10.73
C ARG A 46 5.42 -6.69 -9.95
N TRP A 47 6.54 -6.00 -9.91
CA TRP A 47 7.72 -6.43 -9.18
C TRP A 47 8.46 -5.23 -8.60
N LEU A 48 9.09 -5.43 -7.44
CA LEU A 48 9.97 -4.46 -6.80
C LEU A 48 11.35 -5.09 -6.61
N GLY A 49 12.39 -4.34 -6.93
CA GLY A 49 13.77 -4.63 -6.58
C GLY A 49 14.00 -4.60 -5.07
N THR A 50 15.20 -4.96 -4.63
CA THR A 50 15.58 -4.91 -3.21
C THR A 50 15.61 -3.46 -2.69
N ALA A 51 15.37 -3.27 -1.40
CA ALA A 51 15.43 -1.95 -0.77
C ALA A 51 16.71 -1.18 -1.13
N GLY A 52 16.55 0.08 -1.55
CA GLY A 52 17.66 0.97 -1.94
C GLY A 52 18.05 0.91 -3.41
N THR A 53 17.42 0.04 -4.21
CA THR A 53 17.56 0.04 -5.68
C THR A 53 16.57 1.01 -6.32
N PRO A 54 16.84 1.55 -7.51
CA PRO A 54 15.86 2.36 -8.26
C PRO A 54 14.52 1.64 -8.50
N GLU A 55 14.55 0.31 -8.56
CA GLU A 55 13.39 -0.55 -8.79
C GLU A 55 12.66 -0.92 -7.49
N ASP A 56 13.09 -0.40 -6.32
CA ASP A 56 12.45 -0.66 -5.03
C ASP A 56 11.08 0.02 -4.88
N THR A 57 10.68 0.86 -5.84
CA THR A 57 9.48 1.71 -5.76
C THR A 57 8.54 1.48 -6.94
N THR A 58 7.23 1.46 -6.69
CA THR A 58 6.19 1.47 -7.73
C THR A 58 4.98 2.30 -7.30
N VAL A 59 4.05 2.51 -8.22
CA VAL A 59 2.73 3.10 -7.94
C VAL A 59 1.65 2.02 -8.01
N LEU A 60 0.83 1.96 -6.97
CA LEU A 60 -0.43 1.22 -6.94
C LEU A 60 -1.58 2.20 -7.19
N TYR A 61 -2.47 1.82 -8.10
CA TYR A 61 -3.72 2.52 -8.35
C TYR A 61 -4.87 1.66 -7.81
N LEU A 62 -5.68 2.24 -6.94
CA LEU A 62 -6.85 1.60 -6.34
C LEU A 62 -8.11 2.34 -6.77
N VAL A 63 -9.13 1.59 -7.15
CA VAL A 63 -10.49 2.10 -7.35
C VAL A 63 -11.34 1.63 -6.18
N VAL A 64 -12.01 2.57 -5.52
CA VAL A 64 -12.90 2.34 -4.39
C VAL A 64 -14.26 2.96 -4.68
N LYS A 65 -15.31 2.40 -4.07
CA LYS A 65 -16.65 2.98 -4.15
C LYS A 65 -16.83 4.01 -3.03
N GLY A 66 -17.31 5.20 -3.38
CA GLY A 66 -17.48 6.29 -2.42
C GLY A 66 -16.15 6.88 -1.96
N GLN A 67 -16.07 7.17 -0.65
CA GLN A 67 -14.92 7.82 -0.06
C GLN A 67 -13.77 6.83 0.24
N PRO A 68 -12.51 7.19 -0.04
CA PRO A 68 -11.36 6.30 0.11
C PRO A 68 -11.05 5.90 1.55
N GLU A 69 -11.28 6.78 2.52
CA GLU A 69 -11.03 6.51 3.95
C GLU A 69 -11.75 5.26 4.48
N ASN A 70 -12.89 4.88 3.87
CA ASN A 70 -13.66 3.71 4.29
C ASN A 70 -13.15 2.39 3.69
N ALA A 71 -12.25 2.46 2.70
CA ALA A 71 -11.77 1.30 1.96
C ALA A 71 -10.41 0.79 2.44
N PHE A 72 -9.63 1.63 3.12
CA PHE A 72 -8.32 1.29 3.65
C PHE A 72 -8.42 0.72 5.07
N ILE A 73 -7.73 -0.40 5.30
CA ILE A 73 -7.54 -0.93 6.65
C ILE A 73 -6.38 -0.13 7.29
N PRO A 74 -6.56 0.44 8.49
CA PRO A 74 -5.46 1.10 9.21
C PRO A 74 -4.31 0.12 9.42
N GLU A 75 -3.06 0.61 9.40
CA GLU A 75 -1.94 -0.22 9.88
C GLU A 75 -2.23 -0.64 11.32
N PRO A 76 -2.05 -1.92 11.69
CA PRO A 76 -2.16 -2.33 13.07
C PRO A 76 -1.17 -1.54 13.91
N ASP A 77 -1.61 -0.99 15.04
CA ASP A 77 -0.74 -0.29 15.98
C ASP A 77 0.48 -1.16 16.26
N ALA A 78 1.68 -0.63 15.94
CA ALA A 78 2.91 -1.30 16.26
C ALA A 78 2.97 -1.48 17.78
N VAL A 79 2.70 -2.69 18.25
CA VAL A 79 2.83 -3.05 19.66
C VAL A 79 4.27 -2.72 20.06
N LYS A 80 4.45 -1.68 20.90
CA LYS A 80 5.74 -1.39 21.53
C LYS A 80 6.18 -2.65 22.26
N ALA A 81 7.26 -3.27 21.78
CA ALA A 81 7.90 -4.36 22.49
C ALA A 81 8.24 -3.87 23.91
N GLY A 82 7.66 -4.57 24.89
CA GLY A 82 7.59 -4.14 26.28
C GLY A 82 8.94 -3.76 26.87
N ASP A 83 8.88 -2.68 27.64
CA ASP A 83 9.85 -2.29 28.65
C ASP A 83 10.05 -3.47 29.61
N ARG A 84 11.16 -4.20 29.43
CA ARG A 84 11.62 -5.16 30.44
C ARG A 84 12.39 -4.36 31.48
N HIS A 85 11.66 -3.87 32.48
CA HIS A 85 12.24 -3.56 33.78
C HIS A 85 12.95 -4.83 34.30
N ALA A 86 14.27 -4.77 34.41
CA ALA A 86 15.06 -5.74 35.15
C ALA A 86 15.30 -5.18 36.56
N ASP A 87 14.97 -6.02 37.54
CA ASP A 87 15.28 -5.89 38.97
C ASP A 87 16.79 -5.96 39.22
#